data_AF-A0A3M1QTZ4-F1
#
_entry.id   AF-A0A3M1QTZ4-F1
#
_cell.length_a   1.000
_cell.length_b   1.000
_cell.length_c   1.000
_cell.angle_alpha   90.00
_cell.angle_beta   90.00
_cell.angle_gamma   90.00
#
_symmetry.space_group_name_H-M   'P 1'
#
loop_
_entity.id
_entity.type
_entity.pdbx_description
1 polymer ?
#
loop_
_entity_poly.entity_id
_entity_poly.type
_entity_poly.pdbx_seq_one_letter_code
_entity_poly.pdbx_strand_id
1 'polypeptide(L)' 'MDPQQLRCLLEQVRDGEIDPEEAARRLDHMPFEDLGFAKVDHHRALRHGMPEVVLGRGKTPEEVRGIAERLLERSENLL' A
#
# COMPACT_ATOMS: atom_id res chain seq x y z
N MET A 1 0.01 -4.69 0.19
CA MET A 1 -0.07 -5.91 1.01
C MET A 1 -0.27 -5.49 2.46
N ASP A 2 -1.19 -6.13 3.17
CA ASP A 2 -1.49 -5.81 4.58
C ASP A 2 -0.58 -6.61 5.56
N PRO A 3 -0.55 -6.28 6.87
CA PRO A 3 0.28 -6.97 7.85
C PRO A 3 -0.01 -8.47 7.99
N GLN A 4 -1.26 -8.89 7.76
CA GLN A 4 -1.68 -10.28 7.87
C GLN A 4 -1.12 -11.10 6.69
N GLN A 5 -1.21 -10.55 5.49
CA GLN A 5 -0.63 -11.09 4.26
C GLN A 5 0.89 -11.17 4.34
N LEU A 6 1.54 -10.14 4.90
CA LEU A 6 2.99 -10.13 5.12
C LEU A 6 3.40 -11.26 6.07
N ARG A 7 2.70 -11.43 7.19
CA ARG A 7 2.99 -12.52 8.14
C ARG A 7 2.85 -13.88 7.46
N CYS A 8 1.80 -14.07 6.67
CA CYS A 8 1.58 -15.32 5.95
C CYS A 8 2.72 -15.59 4.94
N LEU A 9 3.15 -14.57 4.19
CA LEU A 9 4.30 -14.67 3.29
C LEU A 9 5.59 -15.06 4.03
N LEU A 10 5.83 -14.47 5.21
CA LEU A 10 7.01 -14.79 6.04
C LEU A 10 6.96 -16.20 6.62
N GLU A 11 5.78 -16.70 7.00
CA GLU A 11 5.59 -18.08 7.44
C GLU A 11 5.88 -19.07 6.32
N GLN A 12 5.39 -18.81 5.10
CA GLN A 12 5.67 -19.65 3.94
C GLN A 12 7.17 -19.70 3.60
N VAL A 13 7.90 -18.58 3.76
CA VAL A 13 9.37 -18.55 3.59
C VAL A 13 10.05 -19.38 4.69
N ARG A 14 9.63 -19.22 5.95
CA ARG A 14 10.18 -19.98 7.09
C ARG A 14 9.99 -21.48 6.90
N ASP A 15 8.84 -21.88 6.39
CA ASP A 15 8.45 -23.27 6.21
C ASP A 15 9.05 -23.87 4.91
N GLY A 16 9.75 -23.07 4.11
CA GLY A 16 10.45 -23.48 2.89
C GLY A 16 9.55 -23.67 1.67
N GLU A 17 8.30 -23.20 1.75
CA GLU A 17 7.31 -23.29 0.67
C GLU A 17 7.58 -22.31 -0.47
N ILE A 18 8.27 -21.21 -0.17
CA ILE A 18 8.63 -20.15 -1.11
C ILE A 18 10.06 -19.71 -0.85
N ASP A 19 10.78 -19.57 -1.95
CA ASP A 19 12.14 -19.06 -1.97
C ASP A 19 12.19 -17.56 -1.57
N PRO A 20 13.19 -17.13 -0.77
CA PRO A 20 13.34 -15.72 -0.39
C PRO A 20 13.37 -14.73 -1.57
N GLU A 21 14.00 -15.05 -2.71
CA GLU A 21 13.98 -14.19 -3.89
C GLU A 21 12.58 -14.10 -4.54
N GLU A 22 11.79 -15.16 -4.47
CA GLU A 22 10.39 -15.13 -4.90
C GLU A 22 9.52 -14.29 -3.94
N ALA A 23 9.75 -14.40 -2.62
CA ALA A 23 9.08 -13.56 -1.63
C ALA A 23 9.41 -12.09 -1.80
N ALA A 24 10.69 -11.78 -2.07
CA ALA A 24 11.15 -10.43 -2.37
C ALA A 24 10.45 -9.86 -3.61
N ARG A 25 10.29 -10.65 -4.69
CA ARG A 25 9.55 -10.19 -5.89
C ARG A 25 8.07 -9.92 -5.62
N ARG A 26 7.43 -10.70 -4.74
CA ARG A 26 6.04 -10.41 -4.30
C ARG A 26 5.94 -9.15 -3.45
N LEU A 27 6.99 -8.82 -2.70
CA LEU A 27 7.12 -7.53 -2.00
C LEU A 27 7.36 -6.37 -2.97
N ASP A 28 8.01 -6.62 -4.11
CA ASP A 28 8.41 -5.65 -5.12
C ASP A 28 7.27 -5.19 -6.05
N HIS A 29 6.11 -5.85 -6.00
CA HIS A 29 4.93 -5.36 -6.72
C HIS A 29 4.55 -3.96 -6.23
N MET A 30 4.78 -2.98 -7.11
CA MET A 30 4.70 -1.54 -6.88
C MET A 30 3.57 -1.15 -5.91
N PRO A 31 3.91 -0.67 -4.70
CA PRO A 31 2.90 -0.27 -3.71
C PRO A 31 2.26 1.07 -4.03
N PHE A 32 2.73 1.70 -5.11
CA PHE A 32 2.26 2.97 -5.59
C PHE A 32 1.27 2.75 -6.72
N GLU A 33 0.08 3.28 -6.53
CA GLU A 33 -0.91 3.38 -7.59
C GLU A 33 -0.84 4.78 -8.21
N ASP A 34 -0.58 4.85 -9.51
CA ASP A 34 -0.53 6.11 -10.25
C ASP A 34 -1.92 6.43 -10.83
N LEU A 35 -2.51 7.52 -10.36
CA LEU A 35 -3.81 8.04 -10.81
C LEU A 35 -3.66 9.10 -11.92
N GLY A 36 -2.43 9.38 -12.38
CA GLY A 36 -2.11 10.43 -13.34
C GLY A 36 -1.98 11.83 -12.72
N PHE A 37 -2.74 12.11 -11.66
CA PHE A 37 -2.68 13.35 -10.87
C PHE A 37 -2.13 13.14 -9.44
N ALA A 38 -1.97 11.88 -9.02
CA ALA A 38 -1.40 11.51 -7.72
C ALA A 38 -0.81 10.10 -7.77
N LYS A 39 0.25 9.88 -6.97
CA LYS A 39 0.80 8.54 -6.69
C LYS A 39 0.48 8.16 -5.26
N VAL A 40 -0.32 7.11 -5.10
CA VAL A 40 -0.88 6.66 -3.82
C VAL A 40 -0.05 5.52 -3.28
N ASP A 41 0.60 5.70 -2.13
CA ASP A 41 1.43 4.67 -1.52
C ASP A 41 0.66 3.82 -0.51
N HIS A 42 0.25 2.63 -0.95
CA HIS A 42 -0.48 1.69 -0.12
C HIS A 42 0.40 1.04 0.97
N HIS A 43 1.72 1.21 0.94
CA HIS A 43 2.65 0.63 1.92
C HIS A 43 3.13 1.63 2.97
N ARG A 44 2.66 2.89 2.94
CA ARG A 44 3.12 3.89 3.91
C ARG A 44 2.84 3.46 5.36
N ALA A 45 1.69 2.85 5.63
CA ALA A 45 1.35 2.30 6.94
C ALA A 45 2.32 1.22 7.40
N LEU A 46 2.77 0.35 6.49
CA LEU A 46 3.74 -0.69 6.80
C LEU A 46 5.13 -0.10 7.14
N ARG A 47 5.57 0.90 6.37
CA ARG A 47 6.93 1.46 6.52
C ARG A 47 7.05 2.50 7.64
N HIS A 48 5.97 3.22 7.93
CA HIS A 48 5.99 4.38 8.83
C HIS A 48 5.03 4.26 10.01
N GLY A 49 4.25 3.18 10.11
CA GLY A 49 3.30 2.96 11.21
C GLY A 49 2.08 3.89 11.21
N MET A 50 1.88 4.67 10.14
CA MET A 50 0.75 5.60 10.00
C MET A 50 0.20 5.59 8.56
N PRO A 51 -1.13 5.76 8.37
CA PRO A 51 -1.76 5.76 7.06
C PRO A 51 -1.30 6.94 6.19
N GLU A 52 -1.62 6.90 4.91
CA GLU A 52 -1.40 8.01 3.97
C GLU A 52 -2.24 9.24 4.35
N VAL A 53 -1.73 10.44 4.03
CA VAL A 53 -2.43 11.71 4.27
C VAL A 53 -2.70 12.41 2.94
N VAL A 54 -3.93 12.87 2.72
CA VAL A 54 -4.29 13.56 1.47
C VAL A 54 -4.14 15.08 1.63
N LEU A 55 -3.01 15.64 1.17
CA LEU A 55 -2.85 17.10 1.10
C LEU A 55 -3.68 17.68 -0.05
N GLY A 56 -4.82 18.30 0.28
CA GLY A 56 -5.76 18.90 -0.68
C GLY A 56 -5.31 20.23 -1.30
N ARG A 57 -4.22 20.86 -0.82
CA ARG A 57 -3.76 22.14 -1.37
C ARG A 57 -3.35 21.98 -2.84
N GLY A 58 -4.03 22.71 -3.73
CA GLY A 58 -3.76 22.68 -5.18
C GLY A 58 -4.42 21.52 -5.93
N LYS A 59 -5.26 20.72 -5.27
CA LYS A 59 -6.07 19.66 -5.91
C LYS A 59 -7.52 20.09 -6.05
N THR A 60 -8.21 19.56 -7.06
CA THR A 60 -9.66 19.71 -7.15
C THR A 60 -10.38 18.76 -6.17
N PRO A 61 -11.63 19.04 -5.79
CA PRO A 61 -12.42 18.13 -4.97
C PRO A 61 -12.52 16.71 -5.55
N GLU A 62 -12.58 16.58 -6.87
CA GLU A 62 -12.65 15.31 -7.58
C GLU A 62 -11.35 14.51 -7.47
N GLU A 63 -10.20 15.19 -7.59
CA GLU A 63 -8.88 14.57 -7.39
C GLU A 63 -8.72 14.09 -5.94
N VAL A 64 -9.14 14.90 -4.95
CA VAL A 64 -9.09 14.51 -3.53
C VAL A 64 -9.98 13.29 -3.27
N ARG A 65 -11.20 13.29 -3.83
CA ARG A 65 -12.11 12.15 -3.72
C ARG A 65 -11.51 10.89 -4.36
N GLY A 66 -10.94 10.99 -5.56
CA GLY A 66 -10.33 9.85 -6.25
C GLY A 66 -9.15 9.25 -5.47
N ILE A 67 -8.32 10.08 -4.84
CA ILE A 67 -7.23 9.62 -3.96
C ILE A 67 -7.79 8.91 -2.73
N ALA A 68 -8.79 9.51 -2.07
CA ALA A 68 -9.39 8.97 -0.86
C ALA A 68 -10.07 7.61 -1.11
N GLU A 69 -10.82 7.47 -2.21
CA GLU A 69 -11.47 6.21 -2.60
C GLU A 69 -10.45 5.08 -2.76
N ARG A 70 -9.37 5.32 -3.51
CA ARG A 70 -8.32 4.31 -3.75
C ARG A 70 -7.58 3.93 -2.47
N LEU A 71 -7.30 4.90 -1.59
CA LEU A 71 -6.69 4.63 -0.29
C LEU A 71 -7.58 3.75 0.61
N LEU A 72 -8.89 4.05 0.65
CA LEU A 72 -9.85 3.33 1.47
C LEU A 72 -10.15 1.90 0.98
N GLU A 73 -9.89 1.59 -0.30
CA GLU A 73 -9.99 0.21 -0.81
C GLU A 73 -8.98 -0.75 -0.14
N ARG A 74 -7.86 -0.22 0.36
CA ARG A 74 -6.72 -1.03 0.87
C ARG A 74 -6.29 -0.68 2.29
N SER A 75 -6.84 0.37 2.88
CA SER A 75 -6.55 0.80 4.25
C SER A 75 -7.84 1.12 4.99
N GLU A 76 -7.96 0.65 6.23
CA GLU A 76 -9.13 0.90 7.08
C GLU A 76 -9.24 2.37 7.54
N ASN A 77 -8.14 3.13 7.50
CA ASN A 77 -8.07 4.50 8.00
C ASN A 77 -7.37 5.44 6.99
N LEU A 78 -7.90 6.67 6.90
CA LEU A 78 -7.43 7.78 6.06
C LEU A 78 -7.38 9.06 6.92
N LEU A 79 -6.33 9.88 6.76
CA LEU A 79 -6.13 11.15 7.48
C LEU A 79 -6.00 12.36 6.56
#